data_AF-A0A1S7DUU3-F1
#
_entry.id   AF-A0A1S7DUU3-F1
#
_cell.length_a   1.000
_cell.length_b   1.000
_cell.length_c   1.000
_cell.angle_alpha   90.00
_cell.angle_beta   90.00
_cell.angle_gamma   90.00
#
_symmetry.space_group_name_H-M   'P 1'
#
loop_
_entity.id
_entity.type
_entity.pdbx_description
1 polymer ?
#
loop_
_entity_poly.entity_id
_entity_poly.type
_entity_poly.pdbx_seq_one_letter_code
_entity_poly.pdbx_strand_id
1 'polypeptide(L)'
;MVEIQLQEGNVKGENRIAERKNLIVIGRNTIARGENVNVKGENRIAERKNLIVIGRNTIAGGENANAKGKNRIAVKRNTILKR
;
A
#
# COMPACT_ATOMS: atom_id res chain seq x y z
N MET A 1 13.68 11.42 -8.59
CA MET A 1 13.91 9.95 -8.66
C MET A 1 13.11 9.33 -7.53
N VAL A 2 12.16 8.41 -7.71
CA VAL A 2 11.92 7.39 -8.76
C VAL A 2 10.42 7.35 -9.10
N GLU A 3 10.09 7.22 -10.40
CA GLU A 3 8.79 6.77 -10.91
C GLU A 3 9.07 5.52 -11.73
N ILE A 4 8.38 4.41 -11.48
CA ILE A 4 8.14 3.39 -12.50
C ILE A 4 6.69 2.90 -12.36
N GLN A 5 5.95 3.00 -13.46
CA GLN A 5 4.60 2.48 -13.65
C GLN A 5 4.65 1.28 -14.60
N LEU A 6 4.01 0.17 -14.22
CA LEU A 6 3.63 -0.89 -15.14
C LEU A 6 2.13 -1.17 -14.99
N GLN A 7 1.38 -0.44 -15.82
CA GLN A 7 -0.02 -0.57 -16.31
C GLN A 7 -1.12 -1.12 -15.38
N GLU A 8 -2.29 -0.44 -15.44
CA GLU A 8 -3.60 -0.70 -14.78
C GLU A 8 -3.84 -0.05 -13.40
N GLY A 9 -3.02 0.92 -12.95
CA GLY A 9 -3.16 1.54 -11.61
C GLY A 9 -3.34 3.07 -11.55
N ASN A 10 -4.12 3.57 -10.59
CA ASN A 10 -4.25 5.01 -10.28
C ASN A 10 -3.23 5.43 -9.22
N VAL A 11 -2.05 5.84 -9.67
CA VAL A 11 -0.91 6.21 -8.81
C VAL A 11 -0.68 7.72 -8.89
N LYS A 12 -0.76 8.44 -7.76
CA LYS A 12 -0.66 9.91 -7.68
C LYS A 12 0.13 10.39 -6.45
N GLY A 13 1.12 11.25 -6.65
CA GLY A 13 1.92 11.94 -5.62
C GLY A 13 3.41 11.61 -5.69
N GLU A 14 4.20 12.04 -4.69
CA GLU A 14 5.67 11.97 -4.72
C GLU A 14 6.28 10.75 -4.00
N ASN A 15 7.53 10.39 -4.37
CA ASN A 15 8.36 9.34 -3.74
C ASN A 15 7.64 7.99 -3.58
N ARG A 16 7.47 7.30 -4.71
CA ARG A 16 6.69 6.07 -4.79
C ARG A 16 7.42 4.96 -5.48
N ILE A 17 7.06 3.75 -5.09
CA ILE A 17 7.38 2.54 -5.81
C ILE A 17 6.07 1.78 -6.00
N ALA A 18 5.70 1.49 -7.26
CA ALA A 18 4.47 0.79 -7.64
C ALA A 18 4.80 -0.24 -8.74
N GLU A 19 5.15 -1.46 -8.34
CA GLU A 19 5.82 -2.44 -9.22
C GLU A 19 4.88 -3.43 -9.91
N ARG A 20 3.59 -3.48 -9.54
CA ARG A 20 2.61 -4.50 -10.00
C ARG A 20 1.33 -3.86 -10.57
N LYS A 21 0.46 -4.70 -11.12
CA LYS A 21 -0.86 -4.33 -11.66
C LYS A 21 -1.90 -4.07 -10.57
N ASN A 22 -3.00 -3.41 -10.95
CA ASN A 22 -4.18 -3.15 -10.10
C ASN A 22 -3.83 -2.40 -8.80
N LEU A 23 -3.00 -1.38 -8.93
CA LEU A 23 -2.56 -0.54 -7.81
C LEU A 23 -3.34 0.77 -7.75
N ILE A 24 -3.83 1.14 -6.56
CA ILE A 24 -4.27 2.51 -6.26
C ILE A 24 -3.31 3.05 -5.21
N VAL A 25 -2.50 4.06 -5.55
CA VAL A 25 -1.46 4.58 -4.63
C VAL A 25 -1.49 6.11 -4.59
N ILE A 26 -2.10 6.68 -3.55
CA ILE A 26 -2.34 8.13 -3.40
C ILE A 26 -1.69 8.66 -2.10
N GLY A 27 -1.07 9.84 -2.11
CA GLY A 27 -0.30 10.39 -0.96
C GLY A 27 1.23 10.53 -1.18
N ARG A 28 2.15 10.10 -0.29
CA ARG A 28 3.63 10.21 -0.45
C ARG A 28 4.40 9.06 0.20
N ASN A 29 5.67 8.88 -0.15
CA ASN A 29 6.61 7.93 0.49
C ASN A 29 6.01 6.54 0.65
N THR A 30 5.63 5.93 -0.46
CA THR A 30 4.88 4.66 -0.45
C THR A 30 5.55 3.61 -1.31
N ILE A 31 5.70 2.41 -0.77
CA ILE A 31 6.18 1.22 -1.49
C ILE A 31 5.00 0.25 -1.62
N ALA A 32 4.55 -0.01 -2.84
CA ALA A 32 3.50 -0.95 -3.17
C ALA A 32 4.04 -1.98 -4.19
N ARG A 33 4.30 -3.20 -3.72
CA ARG A 33 4.89 -4.30 -4.50
C ARG A 33 3.97 -5.49 -4.69
N GLY A 34 2.79 -5.48 -4.06
CA GLY A 34 1.77 -6.51 -4.24
C GLY A 34 0.81 -6.23 -5.39
N GLU A 35 0.04 -7.23 -5.80
CA GLU A 35 -1.07 -7.09 -6.77
C GLU A 35 -2.39 -6.75 -6.07
N ASN A 36 -3.29 -6.01 -6.72
CA ASN A 36 -4.61 -5.63 -6.18
C ASN A 36 -4.49 -4.87 -4.83
N VAL A 37 -3.66 -3.84 -4.80
CA VAL A 37 -3.35 -3.10 -3.56
C VAL A 37 -3.89 -1.67 -3.63
N ASN A 38 -4.55 -1.24 -2.55
CA ASN A 38 -5.05 0.12 -2.36
C ASN A 38 -4.34 0.80 -1.19
N VAL A 39 -3.46 1.76 -1.48
CA VAL A 39 -2.65 2.51 -0.52
C VAL A 39 -2.98 3.99 -0.54
N LYS A 40 -3.34 4.58 0.61
CA LYS A 40 -3.68 6.02 0.70
C LYS A 40 -3.06 6.73 1.92
N GLY A 41 -2.29 7.81 1.65
CA GLY A 41 -1.72 8.82 2.56
C GLY A 41 -0.17 8.88 2.53
N GLU A 42 0.53 9.10 3.65
CA GLU A 42 2.02 9.11 3.75
C GLU A 42 2.68 7.89 4.46
N ASN A 43 3.93 7.56 4.08
CA ASN A 43 4.85 6.61 4.74
C ASN A 43 4.29 5.19 4.89
N ARG A 44 4.28 4.39 3.82
CA ARG A 44 3.70 3.05 3.82
C ARG A 44 4.49 2.01 3.05
N ILE A 45 4.31 0.76 3.45
CA ILE A 45 4.83 -0.42 2.78
C ILE A 45 3.69 -1.45 2.62
N ALA A 46 3.45 -1.90 1.39
CA ALA A 46 2.44 -2.90 1.04
C ALA A 46 3.05 -3.94 0.09
N GLU A 47 3.36 -5.14 0.60
CA GLU A 47 4.25 -6.09 -0.10
C GLU A 47 3.53 -7.30 -0.71
N ARG A 48 2.31 -7.60 -0.27
CA ARG A 48 1.55 -8.79 -0.70
C ARG A 48 0.25 -8.44 -1.41
N LYS A 49 -0.44 -9.47 -1.91
CA LYS A 49 -1.66 -9.31 -2.70
C LYS A 49 -2.88 -8.93 -1.86
N ASN A 50 -3.83 -8.24 -2.49
CA ASN A 50 -5.15 -7.91 -1.94
C ASN A 50 -5.08 -7.07 -0.65
N LEU A 51 -4.30 -5.99 -0.66
CA LEU A 51 -4.08 -5.15 0.53
C LEU A 51 -4.90 -3.88 0.48
N ILE A 52 -5.43 -3.46 1.64
CA ILE A 52 -5.97 -2.12 1.85
C ILE A 52 -5.17 -1.46 2.97
N VAL A 53 -4.50 -0.34 2.65
CA VAL A 53 -3.61 0.36 3.58
C VAL A 53 -3.91 1.86 3.56
N ILE A 54 -4.54 2.37 4.62
CA ILE A 54 -5.04 3.76 4.67
C ILE A 54 -4.59 4.43 5.98
N GLY A 55 -3.98 5.62 5.91
CA GLY A 55 -3.48 6.34 7.09
C GLY A 55 -2.00 6.12 7.36
N ARG A 56 -1.32 6.94 8.18
CA ARG A 56 0.14 7.16 8.11
C ARG A 56 0.99 6.06 8.78
N ASN A 57 2.24 5.91 8.35
CA ASN A 57 3.22 5.01 8.99
C ASN A 57 2.68 3.58 9.15
N THR A 58 2.33 2.94 8.04
CA THR A 58 1.68 1.62 8.07
C THR A 58 2.40 0.61 7.19
N ILE A 59 2.60 -0.60 7.73
CA ILE A 59 3.16 -1.75 7.02
C ILE A 59 2.07 -2.82 6.89
N ALA A 60 1.85 -3.30 5.67
CA ALA A 60 0.97 -4.43 5.38
C ALA A 60 1.73 -5.47 4.56
N GLY A 61 1.91 -6.65 5.15
CA GLY A 61 2.70 -7.75 4.59
C GLY A 61 2.00 -9.10 4.62
N GLY A 62 0.77 -9.19 5.15
CA GLY A 62 -0.04 -10.40 5.10
C GLY A 62 -1.03 -10.36 3.93
N GLU A 63 -1.18 -11.44 3.16
CA GLU A 63 -2.20 -11.47 2.10
C GLU A 63 -3.61 -11.20 2.66
N ASN A 64 -4.42 -10.46 1.90
CA ASN A 64 -5.77 -10.02 2.30
C ASN A 64 -5.80 -9.14 3.56
N ALA A 65 -4.69 -8.49 3.94
CA ALA A 65 -4.68 -7.60 5.10
C ALA A 65 -5.33 -6.24 4.81
N ASN A 66 -6.02 -5.72 5.82
CA ASN A 66 -6.67 -4.41 5.81
C ASN A 66 -6.16 -3.61 7.01
N ALA A 67 -5.24 -2.69 6.79
CA ALA A 67 -4.63 -1.85 7.81
C ALA A 67 -5.05 -0.39 7.64
N LYS A 68 -5.96 0.08 8.50
CA LYS A 68 -6.40 1.46 8.55
C LYS A 68 -5.95 2.10 9.85
N GLY A 69 -5.41 3.32 9.78
CA GLY A 69 -4.98 4.09 10.95
C GLY A 69 -3.58 4.69 10.84
N LYS A 70 -3.07 5.17 11.98
CA LYS A 70 -1.67 5.61 12.13
C LYS A 70 -0.88 4.55 12.88
N ASN A 71 0.35 4.25 12.48
CA ASN A 71 1.25 3.31 13.18
C ASN A 71 0.62 1.90 13.28
N ARG A 72 0.50 1.22 12.14
CA ARG A 72 -0.10 -0.12 12.04
C ARG A 72 0.86 -1.10 11.37
N ILE A 73 0.84 -2.35 11.80
CA ILE A 73 1.63 -3.44 11.23
C ILE A 73 0.73 -4.67 11.05
N ALA A 74 0.27 -4.93 9.83
CA ALA A 74 -0.59 -6.07 9.48
C ALA A 74 0.17 -7.09 8.64
N VAL A 75 0.89 -8.00 9.30
CA VAL A 75 1.74 -9.02 8.64
C VAL A 75 1.10 -10.41 8.60
N LYS A 76 0.03 -10.64 9.37
CA LYS A 76 -0.73 -11.89 9.35
C LYS A 76 -1.72 -11.89 8.18
N ARG A 77 -1.94 -13.06 7.56
CA ARG A 77 -2.99 -13.23 6.52
C ARG A 77 -4.37 -12.92 7.10
N ASN A 78 -5.28 -12.41 6.26
CA ASN A 78 -6.68 -12.11 6.61
C ASN A 78 -6.82 -11.21 7.85
N THR A 79 -5.86 -10.32 8.10
CA THR A 79 -5.86 -9.48 9.30
C THR A 79 -6.48 -8.13 9.03
N ILE A 80 -7.31 -7.67 9.97
CA ILE A 80 -7.96 -6.38 9.90
C ILE A 80 -7.55 -5.54 11.11
N LEU A 81 -6.80 -4.46 10.86
CA LEU A 81 -6.48 -3.45 11.86
C LEU A 81 -7.26 -2.18 11.54
N LYS A 82 -8.04 -1.73 12.51
CA LYS A 82 -8.82 -0.48 12.44
C LYS A 82 -8.32 0.46 13.54
N ARG A 83 -8.86 1.69 13.56
CA ARG A 83 -8.56 2.85 14.45
C ARG A 83 -7.74 3.91 13.74
#